data_AF-A0A5E7VWM7-F1
#
_entry.id   AF-A0A5E7VWM7-F1
#
_cell.length_a   1.000
_cell.length_b   1.000
_cell.length_c   1.000
_cell.angle_alpha   90.00
_cell.angle_beta   90.00
_cell.angle_gamma   90.00
#
_symmetry.space_group_name_H-M   'P 1'
#
loop_
_entity.id
_entity.type
_entity.pdbx_description
1 polymer ?
#
loop_
_entity_poly.entity_id
_entity_poly.type
_entity_poly.pdbx_seq_one_letter_code
_entity_poly.pdbx_strand_id
1 'polypeptide(L)'
;MEAPANYSAIGTDATLRQPHENTMNIGTDLAHPRFEAAVMHEFGHALGMEHEHQHPQADIPWDKPKVYDYYERNFNWSKERVDHNFFRTLEAINTRTTPYDKLSIMHYKISNDLTLGDWSVENNNSISQKDRRLMRKVYPQQ
;
A
#
# COMPACT_ATOMS: atom_id res chain seq x y z
N MET A 1 -7.42 18.17 11.23
CA MET A 1 -8.32 17.03 11.00
C MET A 1 -7.53 16.02 10.20
N GLU A 2 -7.43 14.77 10.65
CA GLU A 2 -6.95 13.71 9.77
C GLU A 2 -7.84 13.68 8.52
N ALA A 3 -7.23 13.51 7.35
CA ALA A 3 -8.00 13.26 6.14
C ALA A 3 -8.86 12.00 6.36
N PRO A 4 -10.13 11.97 5.93
CA PRO A 4 -10.90 10.73 5.94
C PRO A 4 -10.11 9.58 5.28
N ALA A 5 -10.30 8.35 5.77
CA ALA A 5 -9.49 7.21 5.36
C ALA A 5 -9.53 6.99 3.83
N ASN A 6 -8.38 6.83 3.18
CA ASN A 6 -8.35 6.36 1.79
C ASN A 6 -8.34 4.83 1.77
N TYR A 7 -9.13 4.22 0.89
CA TYR A 7 -9.10 2.78 0.65
C TYR A 7 -9.77 2.41 -0.67
N SER A 8 -9.42 1.24 -1.20
CA SER A 8 -10.12 0.59 -2.31
C SER A 8 -10.15 -0.92 -2.12
N ALA A 9 -11.19 -1.57 -2.61
CA ALA A 9 -11.17 -3.00 -2.89
C ALA A 9 -10.11 -3.30 -3.96
N ILE A 10 -9.55 -4.51 -3.91
CA ILE A 10 -8.46 -4.94 -4.79
C ILE A 10 -9.07 -5.56 -6.05
N GLY A 11 -8.89 -4.91 -7.20
CA GLY A 11 -9.32 -5.44 -8.49
C GLY A 11 -10.80 -5.84 -8.51
N THR A 12 -11.06 -7.09 -8.88
CA THR A 12 -12.41 -7.64 -8.97
C THR A 12 -13.06 -7.91 -7.62
N ASP A 13 -12.38 -7.78 -6.49
CA ASP A 13 -13.01 -7.87 -5.16
C ASP A 13 -14.08 -6.78 -4.98
N ALA A 14 -14.00 -5.71 -5.79
CA ALA A 14 -15.08 -4.72 -5.91
C ALA A 14 -16.44 -5.36 -6.24
N THR A 15 -16.48 -6.48 -6.97
CA THR A 15 -17.74 -7.18 -7.31
C THR A 15 -18.29 -8.05 -6.18
N LEU A 16 -17.53 -8.20 -5.08
CA LEU A 16 -17.96 -8.94 -3.89
C LEU A 16 -18.73 -8.04 -2.89
N ARG A 17 -18.68 -6.71 -3.08
CA ARG A 17 -19.36 -5.73 -2.21
C ARG A 17 -20.84 -5.62 -2.56
N GLN A 18 -21.65 -5.27 -1.55
CA GLN A 18 -23.08 -5.04 -1.79
C GLN A 18 -23.29 -3.76 -2.61
N PRO A 19 -24.37 -3.64 -3.40
CA PRO A 19 -24.60 -2.47 -4.27
C PRO A 19 -24.64 -1.11 -3.56
N HIS A 20 -24.88 -1.09 -2.25
CA HIS A 20 -24.93 0.13 -1.43
C HIS A 20 -23.64 0.40 -0.65
N GLU A 21 -22.66 -0.50 -0.70
CA GLU A 21 -21.35 -0.33 -0.09
C GLU A 21 -20.40 0.28 -1.11
N ASN A 22 -19.64 1.30 -0.70
CA ASN A 22 -18.60 1.83 -1.56
C ASN A 22 -17.43 0.83 -1.67
N THR A 23 -16.91 0.67 -2.89
CA THR A 23 -15.73 -0.15 -3.15
C THR A 23 -14.44 0.65 -3.01
N MET A 24 -14.51 1.98 -3.01
CA MET A 24 -13.39 2.89 -2.83
C MET A 24 -13.84 4.14 -2.06
N ASN A 25 -12.94 4.73 -1.28
CA ASN A 25 -13.09 6.04 -0.66
C ASN A 25 -11.81 6.86 -0.87
N ILE A 26 -11.93 8.07 -1.40
CA ILE A 26 -10.86 9.07 -1.40
C ILE A 26 -11.23 10.13 -0.37
N GLY A 27 -10.65 10.05 0.82
CA GLY A 27 -10.89 11.03 1.86
C GLY A 27 -9.86 12.16 1.89
N THR A 28 -8.79 12.04 1.11
CA THR A 28 -7.83 13.14 0.94
C THR A 28 -8.51 14.35 0.32
N ASP A 29 -8.39 15.52 0.95
CA ASP A 29 -8.97 16.76 0.45
C ASP A 29 -8.41 17.14 -0.93
N LEU A 30 -9.25 17.68 -1.81
CA LEU A 30 -8.88 18.03 -3.18
C LEU A 30 -7.74 19.07 -3.24
N ALA A 31 -7.68 20.00 -2.28
CA ALA A 31 -6.62 21.00 -2.19
C ALA A 31 -5.34 20.46 -1.52
N HIS A 32 -5.37 19.23 -0.98
CA HIS A 32 -4.20 18.65 -0.36
C HIS A 32 -3.13 18.31 -1.41
N PRO A 33 -1.85 18.67 -1.21
CA PRO A 33 -0.78 18.42 -2.21
C PRO A 33 -0.57 16.95 -2.60
N ARG A 34 -1.07 16.02 -1.78
CA ARG A 34 -1.03 14.56 -2.04
C ARG A 34 -2.30 14.00 -2.66
N PHE A 35 -3.28 14.83 -3.03
CA PHE A 35 -4.55 14.34 -3.58
C PHE A 35 -4.32 13.42 -4.79
N GLU A 36 -3.53 13.87 -5.76
CA GLU A 36 -3.23 13.08 -6.95
C GLU A 36 -2.52 11.76 -6.60
N ALA A 37 -1.59 11.78 -5.65
CA ALA A 37 -0.89 10.58 -5.18
C ALA A 37 -1.85 9.58 -4.52
N ALA A 38 -2.78 10.06 -3.69
CA ALA A 38 -3.82 9.22 -3.09
C ALA A 38 -4.72 8.61 -4.17
N VAL A 39 -5.19 9.41 -5.13
CA VAL A 39 -6.01 8.91 -6.25
C VAL A 39 -5.25 7.85 -7.05
N MET A 40 -4.00 8.09 -7.42
CA MET A 40 -3.18 7.11 -8.15
C MET A 40 -2.99 5.80 -7.37
N HIS A 41 -2.77 5.89 -6.05
CA HIS A 41 -2.61 4.72 -5.18
C HIS A 41 -3.90 3.89 -5.11
N GLU A 42 -5.04 4.52 -4.80
CA GLU A 42 -6.31 3.81 -4.64
C GLU A 42 -6.81 3.23 -5.96
N PHE A 43 -6.59 3.91 -7.10
CA PHE A 43 -6.86 3.32 -8.40
C PHE A 43 -5.88 2.20 -8.77
N GLY A 44 -4.65 2.21 -8.24
CA GLY A 44 -3.75 1.07 -8.29
C GLY A 44 -4.38 -0.18 -7.66
N HIS A 45 -4.95 -0.04 -6.46
CA HIS A 45 -5.73 -1.10 -5.82
C HIS A 45 -6.93 -1.53 -6.66
N ALA A 46 -7.71 -0.59 -7.21
CA ALA A 46 -8.84 -0.93 -8.09
C ALA A 46 -8.41 -1.71 -9.36
N LEU A 47 -7.14 -1.59 -9.77
CA LEU A 47 -6.54 -2.37 -10.86
C LEU A 47 -5.80 -3.63 -10.37
N GLY A 48 -5.97 -4.01 -9.10
CA GLY A 48 -5.44 -5.24 -8.51
C GLY A 48 -4.02 -5.13 -7.96
N MET A 49 -3.45 -3.93 -7.84
CA MET A 49 -2.16 -3.76 -7.17
C MET A 49 -2.32 -3.87 -5.65
N GLU A 50 -1.35 -4.51 -5.02
CA GLU A 50 -1.23 -4.64 -3.56
C GLU A 50 -0.11 -3.72 -3.05
N HIS A 51 0.03 -3.58 -1.73
CA HIS A 51 1.07 -2.72 -1.17
C HIS A 51 2.49 -3.23 -1.43
N GLU A 52 3.37 -2.33 -1.85
CA GLU A 52 4.74 -2.68 -2.22
C GLU A 52 5.60 -3.05 -1.00
N HIS A 53 5.26 -2.61 0.21
CA HIS A 53 5.95 -3.02 1.44
C HIS A 53 5.70 -4.51 1.78
N GLN A 54 4.63 -5.10 1.26
CA GLN A 54 4.30 -6.52 1.39
C GLN A 54 4.94 -7.36 0.27
N HIS A 55 5.70 -6.73 -0.63
CA HIS A 55 6.39 -7.43 -1.70
C HIS A 55 7.34 -8.51 -1.11
N PRO A 56 7.37 -9.74 -1.67
CA PRO A 56 8.13 -10.86 -1.09
C PRO A 56 9.65 -10.63 -1.03
N GLN A 57 10.16 -9.66 -1.80
CA GLN A 57 11.57 -9.25 -1.83
C GLN A 57 11.82 -7.88 -1.17
N ALA A 58 10.87 -7.32 -0.43
CA ALA A 58 11.03 -6.00 0.20
C ALA A 58 12.14 -5.98 1.26
N ASP A 59 12.29 -7.10 1.99
CA ASP A 59 13.30 -7.34 3.04
C ASP A 59 13.51 -6.13 3.97
N ILE A 60 12.38 -5.57 4.42
CA ILE A 60 12.37 -4.35 5.23
C ILE A 60 12.88 -4.71 6.63
N PRO A 61 13.92 -4.04 7.15
CA PRO A 61 14.52 -4.35 8.44
C PRO A 61 13.67 -3.77 9.59
N TRP A 62 12.47 -4.30 9.80
CA TRP A 62 11.52 -3.80 10.79
C TRP A 62 12.04 -3.90 12.23
N ASP A 63 11.94 -2.81 12.99
CA ASP A 63 12.03 -2.82 14.45
C ASP A 63 10.66 -3.24 15.00
N LYS A 64 10.36 -4.54 14.95
CA LYS A 64 9.03 -5.10 15.26
C LYS A 64 8.44 -4.60 16.58
N PRO A 65 9.18 -4.55 17.71
CA PRO A 65 8.67 -3.97 18.96
C PRO A 65 8.13 -2.55 18.78
N LYS A 66 8.87 -1.67 18.10
CA LYS A 66 8.41 -0.30 17.84
C LYS A 66 7.22 -0.23 16.90
N VAL A 67 7.16 -1.11 15.89
CA VAL A 67 6.01 -1.19 14.99
C VAL A 67 4.75 -1.59 15.77
N TYR A 68 4.82 -2.62 16.63
CA TYR A 68 3.68 -3.00 17.46
C TYR A 68 3.24 -1.86 18.38
N ASP A 69 4.17 -1.23 19.10
CA ASP A 69 3.90 -0.08 19.96
C ASP A 69 3.24 1.08 19.20
N TYR A 70 3.72 1.37 17.98
CA TYR A 70 3.17 2.43 17.13
C TYR A 70 1.72 2.14 16.73
N TYR A 71 1.45 0.93 16.22
CA TYR A 71 0.12 0.56 15.77
C TYR A 71 -0.89 0.36 16.92
N GLU A 72 -0.42 -0.09 18.08
CA GLU A 72 -1.24 -0.13 19.31
C GLU A 72 -1.63 1.29 19.74
N ARG A 73 -0.67 2.21 19.87
CA ARG A 73 -0.94 3.57 20.38
C ARG A 73 -1.80 4.43 19.45
N ASN A 74 -1.61 4.32 18.14
CA ASN A 74 -2.27 5.19 17.17
C ASN A 74 -3.59 4.60 16.63
N PHE A 75 -3.70 3.27 16.57
CA PHE A 75 -4.83 2.60 15.93
C PHE A 75 -5.49 1.52 16.79
N ASN A 76 -4.98 1.26 18.01
CA ASN A 76 -5.45 0.21 18.90
C ASN A 76 -5.44 -1.18 18.24
N TRP A 77 -4.42 -1.46 17.42
CA TRP A 77 -4.25 -2.78 16.80
C TRP A 77 -3.51 -3.73 17.73
N SER A 78 -3.99 -4.97 17.82
CA SER A 78 -3.24 -6.05 18.48
C SER A 78 -2.05 -6.49 17.63
N LYS A 79 -1.10 -7.20 18.24
CA LYS A 79 0.07 -7.74 17.53
C LYS A 79 -0.33 -8.66 16.38
N GLU A 80 -1.33 -9.51 16.60
CA GLU A 80 -1.85 -10.44 15.59
C GLU A 80 -2.47 -9.67 14.41
N ARG A 81 -3.13 -8.54 14.69
CA ARG A 81 -3.68 -7.67 13.64
C ARG A 81 -2.58 -7.00 12.83
N VAL A 82 -1.49 -6.56 13.47
CA VAL A 82 -0.30 -6.02 12.78
C VAL A 82 0.37 -7.11 11.95
N ASP A 83 0.55 -8.31 12.50
CA ASP A 83 1.15 -9.43 11.77
C ASP A 83 0.37 -9.78 10.52
N HIS A 84 -0.95 -9.88 10.62
CA HIS A 84 -1.81 -10.27 9.51
C HIS A 84 -1.98 -9.18 8.46
N ASN A 85 -2.14 -7.91 8.87
CA ASN A 85 -2.50 -6.84 7.94
C ASN A 85 -1.31 -6.00 7.46
N PHE A 86 -0.20 -5.98 8.19
CA PHE A 86 0.97 -5.15 7.89
C PHE A 86 2.20 -5.98 7.53
N PHE A 87 2.59 -6.95 8.37
CA PHE A 87 3.80 -7.73 8.11
C PHE A 87 3.62 -8.89 7.12
N ARG A 88 2.38 -9.31 6.85
CA ARG A 88 2.10 -10.35 5.87
C ARG A 88 2.66 -9.95 4.51
N THR A 89 3.51 -10.81 3.95
CA THR A 89 4.01 -10.66 2.57
C THR A 89 3.09 -11.37 1.58
N LEU A 90 3.09 -10.89 0.35
CA LEU A 90 2.32 -11.48 -0.74
C LEU A 90 2.92 -12.82 -1.15
N GLU A 91 2.07 -13.81 -1.41
CA GLU A 91 2.51 -15.13 -1.88
C GLU A 91 3.02 -15.04 -3.32
N ALA A 92 4.28 -15.41 -3.54
CA ALA A 92 4.93 -15.28 -4.85
C ALA A 92 4.22 -16.06 -5.98
N ILE A 93 3.59 -17.20 -5.66
CA ILE A 93 2.90 -18.04 -6.65
C ILE A 93 1.65 -17.38 -7.24
N ASN A 94 0.98 -16.55 -6.45
CA ASN A 94 -0.27 -15.90 -6.81
C ASN A 94 -0.08 -14.44 -7.25
N THR A 95 1.15 -13.93 -7.21
CA THR A 95 1.44 -12.50 -7.42
C THR A 95 2.34 -12.30 -8.63
N ARG A 96 1.86 -11.52 -9.60
CA ARG A 96 2.72 -11.00 -10.68
C ARG A 96 3.48 -9.79 -10.13
N THR A 97 4.81 -9.83 -10.17
CA THR A 97 5.63 -8.74 -9.63
C THR A 97 6.68 -8.24 -10.61
N THR A 98 7.21 -7.07 -10.30
CA THR A 98 8.54 -6.61 -10.75
C THR A 98 9.50 -6.66 -9.55
N PRO A 99 10.83 -6.50 -9.71
CA PRO A 99 11.71 -6.40 -8.55
C PRO A 99 11.29 -5.26 -7.62
N TYR A 100 11.31 -5.49 -6.30
CA TYR A 100 10.87 -4.55 -5.26
C TYR A 100 11.22 -3.09 -5.56
N ASP A 101 10.26 -2.18 -5.35
CA ASP A 101 10.38 -0.76 -5.69
C ASP A 101 10.04 0.20 -4.54
N LYS A 102 11.06 0.73 -3.88
CA LYS A 102 10.89 1.83 -2.90
C LYS A 102 10.18 3.07 -3.47
N LEU A 103 10.19 3.27 -4.79
CA LEU A 103 9.58 4.42 -5.45
C LEU A 103 8.16 4.14 -5.99
N SER A 104 7.62 2.94 -5.78
CA SER A 104 6.27 2.59 -6.24
C SER A 104 5.24 3.54 -5.62
N ILE A 105 4.25 3.93 -6.42
CA ILE A 105 3.08 4.65 -5.89
C ILE A 105 2.31 3.79 -4.87
N MET A 106 2.44 2.46 -4.93
CA MET A 106 1.84 1.50 -3.99
C MET A 106 2.64 1.31 -2.69
N HIS A 107 3.75 2.05 -2.52
CA HIS A 107 4.56 1.97 -1.32
C HIS A 107 4.11 3.00 -0.27
N TYR A 108 3.89 2.55 0.97
CA TYR A 108 3.65 3.45 2.10
C TYR A 108 4.93 4.17 2.53
N LYS A 109 4.77 5.38 3.08
CA LYS A 109 5.86 6.01 3.82
C LYS A 109 6.22 5.12 5.02
N ILE A 110 7.51 4.86 5.20
CA ILE A 110 8.03 4.16 6.38
C ILE A 110 9.07 5.05 7.04
N SER A 111 8.79 5.46 8.28
CA SER A 111 9.76 6.20 9.10
C SER A 111 10.94 5.32 9.48
N ASN A 112 12.14 5.89 9.49
CA ASN A 112 13.34 5.20 9.97
C ASN A 112 13.21 4.77 11.45
N ASP A 113 12.35 5.45 12.23
CA ASP A 113 12.09 5.09 13.63
C ASP A 113 11.48 3.69 13.79
N LEU A 114 10.83 3.16 12.75
CA LEU A 114 10.17 1.86 12.74
C LEU A 114 11.06 0.74 12.20
N THR A 115 12.31 1.05 11.88
CA THR A 115 13.25 0.13 11.24
C THR A 115 14.62 0.15 11.92
N LEU A 116 15.41 -0.88 11.64
CA LEU A 116 16.77 -1.02 12.12
C LEU A 116 17.75 -0.43 11.10
N GLY A 117 18.74 0.32 11.59
CA GLY A 117 19.76 0.95 10.76
C GLY A 117 19.32 2.28 10.15
N ASP A 118 19.74 2.54 8.91
CA ASP A 118 19.35 3.71 8.13
C ASP A 118 18.51 3.26 6.93
N TRP A 119 17.24 2.96 7.21
CA TRP A 119 16.31 2.47 6.21
C TRP A 119 15.00 3.23 6.34
N SER A 120 14.56 3.90 5.28
CA SER A 120 13.25 4.53 5.23
C SER A 120 12.71 4.48 3.83
N VAL A 121 11.43 4.81 3.69
CA VAL A 121 10.80 5.11 2.42
C VAL A 121 10.02 6.40 2.58
N GLU A 122 10.35 7.37 1.75
CA GLU A 122 9.63 8.63 1.70
C GLU A 122 8.31 8.50 0.94
N ASN A 123 7.52 9.54 1.06
CA ASN A 123 6.26 9.70 0.37
C ASN A 123 6.45 9.75 -1.16
N ASN A 124 5.97 8.73 -1.87
CA ASN A 124 5.93 8.72 -3.34
C ASN A 124 4.71 9.50 -3.84
N ASN A 125 4.89 10.29 -4.90
CA ASN A 125 3.85 11.18 -5.46
C ASN A 125 3.56 10.92 -6.95
N SER A 126 4.20 9.94 -7.56
CA SER A 126 4.09 9.65 -8.98
C SER A 126 4.25 8.16 -9.25
N ILE A 127 3.61 7.68 -10.32
CA ILE A 127 3.75 6.30 -10.81
C ILE A 127 5.20 6.04 -11.23
N SER A 128 5.82 4.99 -10.67
CA SER A 128 7.20 4.63 -10.96
C SER A 128 7.35 3.96 -12.33
N GLN A 129 8.60 3.80 -12.80
CA GLN A 129 8.84 3.00 -14.00
C GLN A 129 8.48 1.53 -13.82
N LYS A 130 8.62 0.98 -12.61
CA LYS A 130 8.31 -0.42 -12.32
C LYS A 130 6.80 -0.62 -12.23
N ASP A 131 6.06 0.33 -11.65
CA ASP A 131 4.58 0.34 -11.69
C ASP A 131 4.08 0.25 -13.14
N ARG A 132 4.58 1.14 -14.02
CA ARG A 132 4.22 1.14 -15.45
C ARG A 132 4.57 -0.17 -16.15
N ARG A 133 5.71 -0.78 -15.81
CA ARG A 133 6.13 -2.08 -16.37
C ARG A 133 5.23 -3.21 -15.89
N LEU A 134 4.86 -3.23 -14.61
CA LEU A 134 3.96 -4.22 -14.06
C LEU A 134 2.60 -4.11 -14.73
N MET A 135 2.02 -2.90 -14.80
CA MET A 135 0.70 -2.70 -15.38
C MET A 135 0.62 -3.07 -16.86
N ARG A 136 1.67 -2.82 -17.66
CA ARG A 136 1.73 -3.30 -19.06
C ARG A 136 1.80 -4.82 -19.19
N LYS A 137 2.36 -5.52 -18.20
CA LYS A 137 2.38 -7.01 -18.18
C LYS A 137 1.05 -7.59 -17.74
N VAL A 138 0.36 -6.93 -16.80
CA VAL A 138 -0.95 -7.37 -16.31
C VAL A 138 -2.04 -7.05 -17.33
N TYR A 139 -2.00 -5.86 -17.93
CA TYR A 139 -2.94 -5.37 -18.94
C TYR A 139 -2.21 -5.04 -20.25
N PRO A 140 -1.85 -6.05 -21.08
CA PRO A 140 -1.16 -5.83 -22.35
C PRO A 140 -2.06 -5.13 -23.37
N GLN A 141 -1.45 -4.43 -24.32
CA GLN A 141 -2.16 -3.92 -25.50
C GLN A 141 -2.71 -5.10 -26.31
N GLN A 142 -3.94 -4.97 -26.80
CA GLN A 142 -4.58 -5.93 -27.71
C GLN A 142 -4.02 -5.79 -29.12
#